data_AF-A0A177B0J2-F1
#
_entry.id   AF-A0A177B0J2-F1
#
_cell.length_a   1.000
_cell.length_b   1.000
_cell.length_c   1.000
_cell.angle_alpha   90.00
_cell.angle_beta   90.00
_cell.angle_gamma   90.00
#
_symmetry.space_group_name_H-M   'P 1'
#
loop_
_entity.id
_entity.type
_entity.pdbx_description
1 polymer ?
#
loop_
_entity_poly.entity_id
_entity_poly.type
_entity_poly.pdbx_seq_one_letter_code
_entity_poly.pdbx_strand_id
1 'polypeptide(L)'
;MENESAVTCQLTNWANYIFNHPVLKRTSLVEKFLSSSGKQHLKSVTKFAKEIEITGFNTLNRIDHHLDKDFITTCPTVINSAKRITKDITPIFKSMDQLIKSFSLFGLTPYGKPYLNIATSLYELSQMLKIPENLRQTSEKINDWSIYVTKTSNEYTERLSLEFSKLQDTLKFCKNLTDGIKGPLKAFDQNTKYYKALVKSKPPEMHQKYYVKYSNMVISTQCEVNIYYDTISTLIIYDMKNWITTKLKYHEEQCVKLNELLDNFDN
;
A
#
# COMPACT_ATOMS: atom_id res chain seq x y z
N MET A 1 5.43 19.15 -10.50
CA MET A 1 6.08 17.86 -10.83
C MET A 1 5.87 16.79 -9.76
N GLU A 2 5.76 17.11 -8.46
CA GLU A 2 5.52 16.09 -7.40
C GLU A 2 4.15 15.37 -7.48
N ASN A 3 3.10 16.02 -7.97
CA ASN A 3 1.76 15.42 -8.07
C ASN A 3 1.63 14.35 -9.17
N GLU A 4 2.43 14.40 -10.24
CA GLU A 4 2.32 13.46 -11.36
C GLU A 4 2.92 12.08 -11.00
N SER A 5 3.98 12.06 -10.20
CA SER A 5 4.63 10.84 -9.71
C SER A 5 3.71 10.03 -8.77
N ALA A 6 3.11 10.69 -7.79
CA ALA A 6 2.19 10.04 -6.82
C ALA A 6 0.93 9.50 -7.50
N VAL A 7 0.35 10.25 -8.45
CA VAL A 7 -0.80 9.78 -9.24
C VAL A 7 -0.43 8.54 -10.06
N THR A 8 0.76 8.51 -10.64
CA THR A 8 1.26 7.36 -11.42
C THR A 8 1.43 6.11 -10.55
N CYS A 9 1.94 6.24 -9.32
CA CYS A 9 2.09 5.14 -8.36
C CYS A 9 0.73 4.55 -7.94
N GLN A 10 -0.26 5.40 -7.62
CA GLN A 10 -1.59 4.92 -7.22
C GLN A 10 -2.33 4.24 -8.37
N LEU A 11 -2.26 4.80 -9.58
CA LEU A 11 -2.83 4.18 -10.77
C LEU A 11 -2.15 2.84 -11.08
N THR A 12 -0.84 2.73 -10.87
CA THR A 12 -0.09 1.48 -11.04
C THR A 12 -0.55 0.42 -10.04
N ASN A 13 -0.73 0.77 -8.78
CA ASN A 13 -1.23 -0.18 -7.76
C ASN A 13 -2.66 -0.64 -8.06
N TRP A 14 -3.54 0.26 -8.52
CA TRP A 14 -4.89 -0.12 -8.96
C TRP A 14 -4.89 -0.98 -10.23
N ALA A 15 -4.04 -0.65 -11.21
CA ALA A 15 -3.88 -1.46 -12.41
C ALA A 15 -3.38 -2.87 -12.05
N ASN A 16 -2.32 -2.98 -11.24
CA ASN A 16 -1.79 -4.25 -10.76
C ASN A 16 -2.85 -5.06 -10.00
N TYR A 17 -3.64 -4.41 -9.15
CA TYR A 17 -4.77 -5.07 -8.49
C TYR A 17 -5.75 -5.68 -9.51
N ILE A 18 -6.22 -4.87 -10.48
CA ILE A 18 -7.18 -5.31 -11.49
C ILE A 18 -6.62 -6.44 -12.36
N PHE A 19 -5.36 -6.34 -12.80
CA PHE A 19 -4.73 -7.33 -13.67
C PHE A 19 -4.34 -8.63 -12.96
N ASN A 20 -4.08 -8.58 -11.66
CA ASN A 20 -3.80 -9.78 -10.87
C ASN A 20 -5.06 -10.44 -10.31
N HIS A 21 -6.17 -9.68 -10.19
CA HIS A 21 -7.43 -10.19 -9.68
C HIS A 21 -8.00 -11.32 -10.56
N PRO A 22 -8.20 -12.55 -10.04
CA PRO A 22 -8.64 -13.72 -10.81
C PRO A 22 -9.92 -13.51 -11.62
N VAL A 23 -10.87 -12.75 -11.06
CA VAL A 23 -12.13 -12.39 -11.71
C VAL A 23 -11.96 -11.20 -12.66
N LEU A 24 -11.50 -10.03 -12.18
CA LEU A 24 -11.44 -8.81 -12.99
C LEU A 24 -10.55 -8.95 -14.22
N LYS A 25 -9.39 -9.62 -14.12
CA LYS A 25 -8.47 -9.82 -15.25
C LYS A 25 -9.08 -10.63 -16.40
N ARG A 26 -10.06 -11.49 -16.08
CA ARG A 26 -10.78 -12.35 -17.04
C ARG A 26 -12.07 -11.71 -17.54
N THR A 27 -12.41 -10.53 -17.04
CA THR A 27 -13.56 -9.82 -17.59
C THR A 27 -13.18 -9.30 -18.97
N SER A 28 -14.05 -9.54 -19.95
CA SER A 28 -13.96 -8.91 -21.28
C SER A 28 -13.96 -7.37 -21.22
N LEU A 29 -14.22 -6.80 -20.04
CA LEU A 29 -14.19 -5.38 -19.74
C LEU A 29 -12.79 -4.81 -19.71
N VAL A 30 -11.86 -5.52 -19.06
CA VAL A 30 -10.46 -5.09 -18.96
C VAL A 30 -9.79 -5.16 -20.33
N GLU A 31 -10.04 -6.23 -21.09
CA GLU A 31 -9.56 -6.36 -22.47
C GLU A 31 -10.10 -5.26 -23.39
N LYS A 32 -11.41 -4.98 -23.32
CA LYS A 32 -12.05 -3.92 -24.14
C LYS A 32 -11.59 -2.52 -23.73
N PHE A 33 -11.35 -2.26 -22.45
CA PHE A 33 -10.81 -0.99 -21.96
C PHE A 33 -9.37 -0.78 -22.44
N LEU A 34 -8.55 -1.84 -22.44
CA LEU A 34 -7.18 -1.77 -22.95
C LEU A 34 -7.08 -1.67 -24.48
N SER A 35 -8.04 -2.26 -25.20
CA SER A 35 -8.01 -2.33 -26.67
C SER A 35 -8.64 -1.11 -27.37
N SER A 36 -9.11 -0.10 -26.63
CA SER A 36 -9.80 1.05 -27.21
C SER A 36 -9.01 2.36 -27.05
N SER A 37 -8.75 3.05 -28.17
CA SER A 37 -8.02 4.31 -28.21
C SER A 37 -8.96 5.53 -28.43
N GLY A 38 -8.93 6.51 -27.52
CA GLY A 38 -9.39 7.89 -27.79
C GLY A 38 -10.75 8.36 -27.22
N LYS A 39 -11.03 9.67 -27.37
CA LYS A 39 -12.11 10.48 -26.74
C LYS A 39 -13.57 10.06 -27.04
N GLN A 40 -13.83 9.09 -27.91
CA GLN A 40 -15.18 8.52 -28.11
C GLN A 40 -15.65 7.65 -26.90
N HIS A 41 -14.75 7.43 -25.93
CA HIS A 41 -14.86 6.52 -24.79
C HIS A 41 -15.98 6.79 -23.78
N LEU A 42 -16.22 8.05 -23.38
CA LEU A 42 -17.02 8.34 -22.17
C LEU A 42 -18.52 8.07 -22.33
N LYS A 43 -19.06 8.24 -23.56
CA LYS A 43 -20.49 7.99 -23.85
C LYS A 43 -20.80 6.51 -24.12
N SER A 44 -19.83 5.70 -24.58
CA SER A 44 -20.03 4.26 -24.81
C SER A 44 -19.84 3.45 -23.53
N VAL A 45 -18.93 3.85 -22.63
CA VAL A 45 -18.69 3.18 -21.35
C VAL A 45 -19.92 3.26 -20.43
N THR A 46 -20.67 4.37 -20.42
CA THR A 46 -21.92 4.49 -19.63
C THR A 46 -23.05 3.62 -20.16
N LYS A 47 -23.15 3.47 -21.49
CA LYS A 47 -24.14 2.58 -22.13
C LYS A 47 -23.77 1.10 -21.90
N PHE A 48 -22.49 0.78 -21.92
CA PHE A 48 -21.96 -0.56 -21.66
C PHE A 48 -22.03 -0.94 -20.17
N ALA A 49 -21.88 0.01 -19.24
CA ALA A 49 -22.09 -0.21 -17.80
C ALA A 49 -23.50 -0.78 -17.48
N LYS A 50 -24.52 -0.33 -18.22
CA LYS A 50 -25.89 -0.85 -18.13
C LYS A 50 -26.04 -2.28 -18.67
N GLU A 51 -25.27 -2.66 -19.70
CA GLU A 51 -25.29 -4.03 -20.25
C GLU A 51 -24.58 -5.04 -19.33
N ILE A 52 -23.60 -4.59 -18.53
CA ILE A 52 -22.88 -5.39 -17.52
C ILE A 52 -23.78 -5.72 -16.32
N GLU A 53 -24.60 -4.77 -15.89
CA GLU A 53 -25.58 -4.98 -14.81
C GLU A 53 -26.53 -6.15 -15.16
N ILE A 54 -26.83 -6.32 -16.46
CA ILE A 54 -27.65 -7.39 -17.02
C ILE A 54 -26.87 -8.72 -17.15
N THR A 55 -25.58 -8.68 -17.53
CA THR A 55 -24.77 -9.91 -17.72
C THR A 55 -24.24 -10.50 -16.41
N GLY A 56 -23.84 -9.66 -15.43
CA GLY A 56 -23.40 -10.13 -14.10
C GLY A 56 -24.50 -10.88 -13.34
N PHE A 57 -25.76 -10.52 -13.57
CA PHE A 57 -26.92 -11.21 -13.01
C PHE A 57 -27.11 -12.64 -13.56
N ASN A 58 -26.69 -12.89 -14.80
CA ASN A 58 -26.85 -14.19 -15.47
C ASN A 58 -25.69 -15.16 -15.22
N THR A 59 -24.47 -14.66 -15.00
CA THR A 59 -23.29 -15.51 -14.72
C THR A 59 -23.32 -16.12 -13.31
N LEU A 60 -24.05 -15.52 -12.36
CA LEU A 60 -24.28 -16.06 -11.01
C LEU A 60 -25.11 -17.36 -10.97
N ASN A 61 -25.76 -17.72 -12.08
CA ASN A 61 -26.53 -18.95 -12.22
C ASN A 61 -25.72 -20.15 -12.73
N ARG A 62 -24.39 -20.04 -12.89
CA ARG A 62 -23.54 -21.03 -13.58
C ARG A 62 -22.55 -21.79 -12.70
N ILE A 63 -22.65 -21.72 -11.37
CA ILE A 63 -21.87 -22.63 -10.51
C ILE A 63 -22.69 -23.90 -10.32
N ASP A 64 -22.49 -24.87 -11.21
CA ASP A 64 -22.90 -26.26 -11.00
C ASP A 64 -22.12 -26.82 -9.81
N HIS A 65 -22.80 -27.15 -8.71
CA HIS A 65 -22.16 -27.72 -7.53
C HIS A 65 -22.36 -29.23 -7.46
N HIS A 66 -21.26 -29.98 -7.56
CA HIS A 66 -21.11 -31.19 -6.74
C HIS A 66 -20.88 -30.72 -5.29
N LEU A 67 -21.82 -31.08 -4.42
CA LEU A 67 -21.93 -30.64 -3.03
C LEU A 67 -20.81 -31.24 -2.19
N ASP A 68 -19.98 -30.41 -1.56
CA ASP A 68 -18.94 -30.89 -0.64
C ASP A 68 -19.08 -30.33 0.79
N LYS A 69 -18.60 -31.12 1.76
CA LYS A 69 -18.68 -30.88 3.21
C LYS A 69 -17.98 -29.58 3.66
N ASP A 70 -17.18 -28.96 2.80
CA ASP A 70 -16.40 -27.75 3.06
C ASP A 70 -17.23 -26.45 3.18
N PHE A 71 -18.49 -26.46 2.76
CA PHE A 71 -19.33 -25.26 2.87
C PHE A 71 -19.61 -24.84 4.33
N ILE A 72 -19.73 -25.81 5.24
CA ILE A 72 -20.04 -25.59 6.67
C ILE A 72 -18.85 -24.96 7.39
N THR A 73 -17.62 -25.29 7.00
CA THR A 73 -16.37 -24.76 7.57
C THR A 73 -15.99 -23.39 6.99
N THR A 74 -16.39 -23.10 5.76
CA THR A 74 -16.03 -21.84 5.07
C THR A 74 -16.83 -20.63 5.60
N CYS A 75 -18.13 -20.80 5.90
CA CYS A 75 -18.99 -19.68 6.28
C CYS A 75 -18.57 -18.97 7.60
N PRO A 76 -18.22 -19.67 8.70
CA PRO A 76 -17.70 -19.03 9.90
C PRO A 76 -16.36 -18.31 9.67
N THR A 77 -15.52 -18.86 8.79
CA THR A 77 -14.20 -18.32 8.43
C THR A 77 -14.32 -16.98 7.69
N VAL A 78 -15.26 -16.88 6.73
CA VAL A 78 -15.60 -15.60 6.07
C VAL A 78 -16.08 -14.57 7.08
N ILE A 79 -17.01 -14.94 7.98
CA ILE A 79 -17.57 -14.03 8.99
C ILE A 79 -16.46 -13.52 9.93
N ASN A 80 -15.57 -14.39 10.39
CA ASN A 80 -14.47 -14.02 11.26
C ASN A 80 -13.47 -13.12 10.54
N SER A 81 -13.13 -13.43 9.29
CA SER A 81 -12.28 -12.58 8.45
C SER A 81 -12.88 -11.19 8.24
N ALA A 82 -14.18 -11.12 7.94
CA ALA A 82 -14.90 -9.85 7.80
C ALA A 82 -14.83 -8.99 9.07
N LYS A 83 -14.99 -9.62 10.25
CA LYS A 83 -14.84 -8.95 11.54
C LYS A 83 -13.41 -8.46 11.77
N ARG A 84 -12.39 -9.27 11.46
CA ARG A 84 -10.99 -8.89 11.62
C ARG A 84 -10.60 -7.71 10.72
N ILE A 85 -11.04 -7.72 9.46
CA ILE A 85 -10.79 -6.63 8.51
C ILE A 85 -11.38 -5.31 9.02
N THR A 86 -12.62 -5.36 9.50
CA THR A 86 -13.35 -4.17 9.96
C THR A 86 -12.91 -3.67 11.33
N LYS A 87 -12.63 -4.57 12.28
CA LYS A 87 -12.29 -4.20 13.68
C LYS A 87 -10.80 -4.06 13.94
N ASP A 88 -9.97 -4.90 13.33
CA ASP A 88 -8.56 -5.01 13.72
C ASP A 88 -7.66 -4.33 12.69
N ILE A 89 -7.90 -4.56 11.40
CA ILE A 89 -7.02 -4.09 10.32
C ILE A 89 -7.32 -2.62 9.96
N THR A 90 -8.59 -2.21 9.94
CA THR A 90 -8.96 -0.81 9.64
C THR A 90 -8.30 0.20 10.58
N PRO A 91 -8.27 0.01 11.92
CA PRO A 91 -7.56 0.92 12.82
C PRO A 91 -6.06 0.98 12.56
N ILE A 92 -5.42 -0.15 12.25
CA ILE A 92 -3.99 -0.21 11.94
C ILE A 92 -3.66 0.73 10.77
N PHE A 93 -4.39 0.61 9.65
CA PHE A 93 -4.16 1.50 8.51
C PHE A 93 -4.47 2.97 8.81
N LYS A 94 -5.45 3.25 9.67
CA LYS A 94 -5.73 4.62 10.12
C LYS A 94 -4.57 5.18 10.94
N SER A 95 -4.03 4.40 11.88
CA SER A 95 -2.87 4.79 12.69
C SER A 95 -1.61 4.97 11.84
N MET A 96 -1.39 4.09 10.84
CA MET A 96 -0.26 4.22 9.92
C MET A 96 -0.39 5.45 9.02
N ASP A 97 -1.59 5.76 8.50
CA ASP A 97 -1.85 7.00 7.74
C ASP A 97 -1.59 8.26 8.60
N GLN A 98 -1.95 8.23 9.89
CA GLN A 98 -1.65 9.32 10.83
C GLN A 98 -0.15 9.45 11.11
N LEU A 99 0.55 8.32 11.30
CA LEU A 99 1.99 8.29 11.51
C LEU A 99 2.72 8.89 10.31
N ILE A 100 2.39 8.47 9.08
CA ILE A 100 2.97 9.03 7.86
C ILE A 100 2.68 10.53 7.73
N LYS A 101 1.43 10.94 8.00
CA LYS A 101 1.06 12.36 7.98
C LYS A 101 1.87 13.16 8.99
N SER A 102 2.19 12.60 10.14
CA SER A 102 3.08 13.25 11.11
C SER A 102 4.48 13.43 10.53
N PHE A 103 5.03 12.43 9.85
CA PHE A 103 6.31 12.55 9.15
C PHE A 103 6.27 13.61 8.01
N SER A 104 5.13 13.81 7.33
CA SER A 104 4.99 14.84 6.30
C SER A 104 4.69 16.24 6.86
N LEU A 105 3.89 16.36 7.93
CA LEU A 105 3.46 17.64 8.53
C LEU A 105 4.57 18.33 9.32
N PHE A 106 5.52 17.56 9.87
CA PHE A 106 6.73 18.13 10.43
C PHE A 106 7.79 18.46 9.38
N GLY A 107 7.56 18.12 8.11
CA GLY A 107 8.52 18.32 7.03
C GLY A 107 9.75 17.42 7.18
N LEU A 108 10.37 17.08 6.07
CA LEU A 108 11.70 16.45 6.07
C LEU A 108 12.80 17.47 6.43
N THR A 109 12.45 18.76 6.41
CA THR A 109 13.28 19.93 6.74
C THR A 109 13.91 19.92 8.14
N PRO A 110 13.21 19.61 9.25
CA PRO A 110 13.85 19.47 10.57
C PRO A 110 14.82 18.28 10.69
N TYR A 111 14.83 17.33 9.76
CA TYR A 111 15.76 16.21 9.81
C TYR A 111 17.11 16.52 9.16
N GLY A 112 17.12 17.30 8.07
CA GLY A 112 18.36 17.79 7.45
C GLY A 112 18.97 19.00 8.18
N LYS A 113 18.14 19.83 8.83
CA LYS A 113 18.59 21.07 9.49
C LYS A 113 19.67 20.85 10.57
N PRO A 114 19.60 19.84 11.46
CA PRO A 114 20.65 19.56 12.42
C PRO A 114 21.99 19.22 11.75
N TYR A 115 21.98 18.43 10.68
CA TYR A 115 23.19 18.13 9.90
C TYR A 115 23.76 19.40 9.26
N LEU A 116 22.90 20.25 8.68
CA LEU A 116 23.36 21.52 8.10
C LEU A 116 23.96 22.44 9.17
N ASN A 117 23.38 22.52 10.36
CA ASN A 117 23.94 23.31 11.45
C ASN A 117 25.33 22.80 11.85
N ILE A 118 25.50 21.49 11.99
CA ILE A 118 26.80 20.86 12.29
C ILE A 118 27.80 21.17 11.17
N ALA A 119 27.40 21.01 9.91
CA ALA A 119 28.25 21.30 8.77
C ALA A 119 28.71 22.77 8.74
N THR A 120 27.80 23.70 9.00
CA THR A 120 28.12 25.14 9.08
C THR A 120 29.13 25.40 10.20
N SER A 121 28.92 24.86 11.40
CA SER A 121 29.86 25.03 12.52
C SER A 121 31.23 24.43 12.21
N LEU A 122 31.29 23.27 11.55
CA LEU A 122 32.56 22.67 11.10
C LEU A 122 33.26 23.52 10.05
N TYR A 123 32.51 24.07 9.09
CA TYR A 123 33.06 24.96 8.08
C TYR A 123 33.65 26.22 8.73
N GLU A 124 32.91 26.90 9.59
CA GLU A 124 33.38 28.10 10.30
C GLU A 124 34.65 27.81 11.11
N LEU A 125 34.67 26.69 11.84
CA LEU A 125 35.85 26.24 12.58
C LEU A 125 37.06 26.01 11.65
N SER A 126 36.85 25.35 10.50
CA SER A 126 37.91 25.13 9.52
C SER A 126 38.50 26.44 9.02
N GLN A 127 37.69 27.48 8.78
CA GLN A 127 38.17 28.77 8.30
C GLN A 127 39.00 29.49 9.37
N MET A 128 38.60 29.41 10.64
CA MET A 128 39.37 29.99 11.76
C MET A 128 40.74 29.31 11.93
N LEU A 129 40.77 27.98 11.78
CA LEU A 129 41.99 27.16 11.90
C LEU A 129 42.92 27.24 10.68
N LYS A 130 42.49 27.87 9.59
CA LYS A 130 43.31 28.07 8.39
C LYS A 130 44.38 29.15 8.58
N ILE A 131 44.20 30.05 9.55
CA ILE A 131 45.08 31.21 9.79
C ILE A 131 46.43 30.77 10.42
N PRO A 132 46.46 29.86 11.40
CA PRO A 132 47.73 29.32 11.90
C PRO A 132 48.27 28.25 10.95
N GLU A 133 49.46 28.46 10.37
CA GLU A 133 50.07 27.53 9.41
C GLU A 133 50.25 26.10 9.99
N ASN A 134 50.50 26.01 11.31
CA ASN A 134 50.65 24.73 12.02
C ASN A 134 49.34 23.94 12.17
N LEU A 135 48.18 24.55 11.93
CA LEU A 135 46.86 23.92 12.03
C LEU A 135 46.17 23.71 10.68
N ARG A 136 46.87 24.04 9.58
CA ARG A 136 46.33 23.98 8.22
C ARG A 136 45.86 22.57 7.82
N GLN A 137 46.60 21.52 8.17
CA GLN A 137 46.17 20.13 7.90
C GLN A 137 44.90 19.77 8.68
N THR A 138 44.80 20.17 9.95
CA THR A 138 43.59 19.96 10.76
C THR A 138 42.40 20.75 10.21
N SER A 139 42.63 21.98 9.74
CA SER A 139 41.63 22.81 9.05
C SER A 139 41.07 22.09 7.81
N GLU A 140 41.94 21.53 6.96
CA GLU A 140 41.53 20.78 5.78
C GLU A 140 40.67 19.55 6.16
N LYS A 141 41.10 18.77 7.15
CA LYS A 141 40.33 17.60 7.65
C LYS A 141 38.95 17.98 8.21
N ILE A 142 38.85 19.08 8.98
CA ILE A 142 37.57 19.58 9.51
C ILE A 142 36.66 20.07 8.37
N ASN A 143 37.23 20.69 7.34
CA ASN A 143 36.47 21.11 6.16
C ASN A 143 35.91 19.91 5.39
N ASP A 144 36.67 18.82 5.27
CA ASP A 144 36.18 17.58 4.65
C ASP A 144 34.97 16.98 5.41
N TRP A 145 35.00 17.04 6.75
CA TRP A 145 33.85 16.68 7.58
C TRP A 145 32.64 17.57 7.29
N SER A 146 32.83 18.89 7.17
CA SER A 146 31.73 19.82 6.82
C SER A 146 31.09 19.47 5.47
N ILE A 147 31.91 19.21 4.45
CA ILE A 147 31.44 18.83 3.11
C ILE A 147 30.64 17.53 3.18
N TYR A 148 31.16 16.53 3.89
CA TYR A 148 30.48 15.24 4.04
C TYR A 148 29.14 15.36 4.78
N VAL A 149 29.10 16.09 5.90
CA VAL A 149 27.87 16.29 6.68
C VAL A 149 26.84 17.06 5.87
N THR A 150 27.26 18.04 5.06
CA THR A 150 26.38 18.75 4.11
C THR A 150 25.78 17.80 3.09
N LYS A 151 26.62 16.98 2.44
CA LYS A 151 26.19 15.99 1.46
C LYS A 151 25.21 14.98 2.07
N THR A 152 25.53 14.46 3.25
CA THR A 152 24.68 13.54 4.02
C THR A 152 23.32 14.17 4.32
N SER A 153 23.27 15.44 4.71
CA SER A 153 22.00 16.14 4.95
C SER A 153 21.09 16.14 3.71
N ASN A 154 21.67 16.46 2.55
CA ASN A 154 20.94 16.53 1.30
C ASN A 154 20.45 15.14 0.87
N GLU A 155 21.34 14.14 0.88
CA GLU A 155 21.00 12.75 0.54
C GLU A 155 19.95 12.17 1.49
N TYR A 156 20.07 12.46 2.80
CA TYR A 156 19.11 12.00 3.80
C TYR A 156 17.72 12.57 3.52
N THR A 157 17.64 13.88 3.26
CA THR A 157 16.37 14.58 3.02
C THR A 157 15.71 14.07 1.74
N GLU A 158 16.47 13.90 0.66
CA GLU A 158 15.97 13.39 -0.62
C GLU A 158 15.51 11.93 -0.53
N ARG A 159 16.34 11.05 0.05
CA ARG A 159 16.00 9.63 0.22
C ARG A 159 14.81 9.43 1.13
N LEU A 160 14.74 10.14 2.26
CA LEU A 160 13.56 10.10 3.13
C LEU A 160 12.31 10.48 2.35
N SER A 161 12.37 11.51 1.50
CA SER A 161 11.22 11.93 0.67
C SER A 161 10.72 10.81 -0.23
N LEU A 162 11.63 10.19 -0.98
CA LEU A 162 11.30 9.11 -1.92
C LEU A 162 10.79 7.86 -1.19
N GLU A 163 11.46 7.45 -0.12
CA GLU A 163 11.09 6.27 0.66
C GLU A 163 9.74 6.44 1.36
N PHE A 164 9.51 7.59 2.01
CA PHE A 164 8.24 7.87 2.67
C PHE A 164 7.11 8.01 1.67
N SER A 165 7.35 8.64 0.51
CA SER A 165 6.35 8.77 -0.55
C SER A 165 5.88 7.39 -1.04
N LYS A 166 6.82 6.47 -1.33
CA LYS A 166 6.47 5.11 -1.77
C LYS A 166 5.70 4.32 -0.69
N LEU A 167 6.15 4.39 0.56
CA LEU A 167 5.48 3.71 1.68
C LEU A 167 4.08 4.30 1.92
N GLN A 168 3.93 5.62 1.79
CA GLN A 168 2.65 6.32 1.90
C GLN A 168 1.66 5.87 0.84
N ASP A 169 2.09 5.76 -0.42
CA ASP A 169 1.22 5.31 -1.50
C ASP A 169 0.75 3.86 -1.31
N THR A 170 1.65 3.00 -0.84
CA THR A 170 1.33 1.60 -0.52
C THR A 170 0.28 1.51 0.60
N LEU A 171 0.47 2.27 1.68
CA LEU A 171 -0.45 2.29 2.81
C LEU A 171 -1.79 2.95 2.46
N LYS A 172 -1.78 4.00 1.64
CA LYS A 172 -3.01 4.61 1.10
C LYS A 172 -3.77 3.64 0.20
N PHE A 173 -3.07 2.87 -0.64
CA PHE A 173 -3.70 1.81 -1.43
C PHE A 173 -4.33 0.73 -0.53
N CYS A 174 -3.59 0.21 0.45
CA CYS A 174 -4.10 -0.81 1.38
C CYS A 174 -5.33 -0.32 2.17
N LYS A 175 -5.32 0.96 2.57
CA LYS A 175 -6.47 1.62 3.21
C LYS A 175 -7.68 1.66 2.27
N ASN A 176 -7.48 2.12 1.03
CA ASN A 176 -8.56 2.19 0.04
C ASN A 176 -9.14 0.80 -0.29
N LEU A 177 -8.28 -0.22 -0.38
CA LEU A 177 -8.71 -1.59 -0.57
C LEU A 177 -9.52 -2.11 0.63
N THR A 178 -9.08 -1.78 1.85
CA THR A 178 -9.80 -2.08 3.10
C THR A 178 -11.15 -1.38 3.16
N ASP A 179 -11.25 -0.14 2.68
CA ASP A 179 -12.53 0.56 2.57
C ASP A 179 -13.42 -0.05 1.47
N GLY A 180 -12.85 -0.47 0.35
CA GLY A 180 -13.55 -1.11 -0.76
C GLY A 180 -14.20 -2.44 -0.38
N ILE A 181 -13.52 -3.29 0.39
CA ILE A 181 -14.08 -4.60 0.79
C ILE A 181 -15.19 -4.50 1.83
N LYS A 182 -15.33 -3.38 2.56
CA LYS A 182 -16.40 -3.20 3.56
C LYS A 182 -17.80 -3.32 2.97
N GLY A 183 -18.01 -2.85 1.74
CA GLY A 183 -19.29 -2.93 1.04
C GLY A 183 -19.73 -4.40 0.83
N PRO A 184 -18.92 -5.21 0.12
CA PRO A 184 -19.14 -6.65 -0.01
C PRO A 184 -19.37 -7.37 1.33
N LEU A 185 -18.56 -7.07 2.35
CA LEU A 185 -18.70 -7.70 3.67
C LEU A 185 -20.02 -7.34 4.38
N LYS A 186 -20.47 -6.09 4.25
CA LYS A 186 -21.76 -5.64 4.80
C LYS A 186 -22.93 -6.31 4.07
N ALA A 187 -22.85 -6.42 2.75
CA ALA A 187 -23.84 -7.12 1.94
C ALA A 187 -23.90 -8.61 2.32
N PHE A 188 -22.74 -9.24 2.55
CA PHE A 188 -22.65 -10.62 3.02
C PHE A 188 -23.32 -10.83 4.38
N ASP A 189 -23.07 -9.97 5.38
CA ASP A 189 -23.71 -10.05 6.71
C ASP A 189 -25.24 -9.90 6.62
N GLN A 190 -25.72 -8.94 5.83
CA GLN A 190 -27.16 -8.72 5.62
C GLN A 190 -27.83 -9.93 4.95
N ASN A 191 -27.24 -10.48 3.89
CA ASN A 191 -27.77 -11.65 3.21
C ASN A 191 -27.68 -12.91 4.08
N THR A 192 -26.69 -13.03 4.96
CA THR A 192 -26.61 -14.11 5.96
C THR A 192 -27.77 -14.05 6.94
N LYS A 193 -28.09 -12.87 7.46
CA LYS A 193 -29.26 -12.66 8.34
C LYS A 193 -30.56 -12.96 7.61
N TYR A 194 -30.69 -12.50 6.37
CA TYR A 194 -31.85 -12.76 5.53
C TYR A 194 -32.05 -14.25 5.24
N TYR A 195 -30.99 -14.97 4.87
CA TYR A 195 -31.03 -16.41 4.65
C TYR A 195 -31.47 -17.17 5.91
N LYS A 196 -30.90 -16.84 7.08
CA LYS A 196 -31.31 -17.44 8.37
C LYS A 196 -32.79 -17.20 8.70
N ALA A 197 -33.33 -16.04 8.35
CA ALA A 197 -34.75 -15.73 8.54
C ALA A 197 -35.63 -16.48 7.53
N LEU A 198 -35.19 -16.62 6.28
CA LEU A 198 -35.90 -17.36 5.24
C LEU A 198 -36.02 -18.85 5.55
N VAL A 199 -34.92 -19.51 5.96
CA VAL A 199 -34.93 -20.94 6.30
C VAL A 199 -35.91 -21.24 7.43
N LYS A 200 -36.11 -20.31 8.36
CA LYS A 200 -37.10 -20.43 9.45
C LYS A 200 -38.55 -20.22 9.02
N SER A 201 -38.79 -19.49 7.92
CA SER A 201 -40.13 -19.01 7.54
C SER A 201 -40.68 -19.65 6.26
N LYS A 202 -39.88 -20.41 5.52
CA LYS A 202 -40.25 -21.04 4.25
C LYS A 202 -40.29 -22.56 4.35
N PRO A 203 -41.14 -23.24 3.56
CA PRO A 203 -41.17 -24.70 3.50
C PRO A 203 -39.85 -25.28 2.96
N PRO A 204 -39.47 -26.50 3.38
CA PRO A 204 -38.21 -27.14 3.01
C PRO A 204 -37.96 -27.22 1.50
N GLU A 205 -38.99 -27.38 0.67
CA GLU A 205 -38.82 -27.47 -0.80
C GLU A 205 -38.22 -26.20 -1.41
N MET A 206 -38.41 -25.04 -0.78
CA MET A 206 -37.82 -23.78 -1.24
C MET A 206 -36.41 -23.54 -0.71
N HIS A 207 -35.96 -24.29 0.31
CA HIS A 207 -34.65 -24.08 0.93
C HIS A 207 -33.52 -24.30 -0.06
N GLN A 208 -33.64 -25.26 -0.97
CA GLN A 208 -32.58 -25.59 -1.94
C GLN A 208 -32.26 -24.41 -2.87
N LYS A 209 -33.28 -23.69 -3.37
CA LYS A 209 -33.08 -22.52 -4.22
C LYS A 209 -32.38 -21.37 -3.48
N TYR A 210 -32.78 -21.12 -2.23
CA TYR A 210 -32.15 -20.07 -1.40
C TYR A 210 -30.74 -20.48 -0.96
N TYR A 211 -30.51 -21.76 -0.70
CA TYR A 211 -29.23 -22.32 -0.34
C TYR A 211 -28.20 -22.15 -1.46
N VAL A 212 -28.56 -22.43 -2.72
CA VAL A 212 -27.66 -22.22 -3.87
C VAL A 212 -27.25 -20.75 -4.00
N LYS A 213 -28.20 -19.82 -3.89
CA LYS A 213 -27.91 -18.37 -3.97
C LYS A 213 -27.01 -17.92 -2.82
N TYR A 214 -27.29 -18.39 -1.61
CA TYR A 214 -26.49 -18.09 -0.42
C TYR A 214 -25.08 -18.69 -0.54
N SER A 215 -24.96 -19.91 -1.08
CA SER A 215 -23.68 -20.59 -1.30
C SER A 215 -22.77 -19.84 -2.24
N ASN A 216 -23.30 -19.42 -3.40
CA ASN A 216 -22.53 -18.64 -4.37
C ASN A 216 -22.04 -17.31 -3.79
N MET A 217 -22.83 -16.67 -2.92
CA MET A 217 -22.40 -15.46 -2.22
C MET A 217 -21.28 -15.73 -1.20
N VAL A 218 -21.36 -16.82 -0.41
CA VAL A 218 -20.31 -17.21 0.54
C VAL A 218 -18.99 -17.45 -0.18
N ILE A 219 -19.02 -18.24 -1.26
CA ILE A 219 -17.83 -18.54 -2.07
C ILE A 219 -17.25 -17.28 -2.70
N SER A 220 -18.10 -16.43 -3.29
CA SER A 220 -17.65 -15.17 -3.89
C SER A 220 -17.00 -14.25 -2.85
N THR A 221 -17.58 -14.16 -1.65
CA THR A 221 -17.03 -13.33 -0.56
C THR A 221 -15.72 -13.92 -0.03
N GLN A 222 -15.61 -15.25 0.06
CA GLN A 222 -14.35 -15.93 0.43
C GLN A 222 -13.24 -15.63 -0.58
N CYS A 223 -13.54 -15.65 -1.88
CA CYS A 223 -12.57 -15.29 -2.91
C CYS A 223 -12.07 -13.85 -2.74
N GLU A 224 -12.97 -12.89 -2.55
CA GLU A 224 -12.60 -11.48 -2.32
C GLU A 224 -11.76 -11.29 -1.06
N VAL A 225 -12.10 -11.98 0.04
CA VAL A 225 -11.32 -11.96 1.28
C VAL A 225 -9.93 -12.56 1.10
N ASN A 226 -9.81 -13.65 0.34
CA ASN A 226 -8.51 -14.27 0.04
C ASN A 226 -7.63 -13.33 -0.80
N ILE A 227 -8.20 -12.71 -1.84
CA ILE A 227 -7.49 -11.75 -2.69
C ILE A 227 -7.05 -10.53 -1.86
N TYR A 228 -7.89 -10.06 -0.96
CA TYR A 228 -7.56 -8.99 -0.03
C TYR A 228 -6.35 -9.32 0.84
N TYR A 229 -6.35 -10.49 1.49
CA TYR A 229 -5.23 -10.89 2.34
C TYR A 229 -3.94 -11.13 1.54
N ASP A 230 -4.04 -11.76 0.37
CA ASP A 230 -2.90 -11.98 -0.52
C ASP A 230 -2.29 -10.67 -1.01
N THR A 231 -3.13 -9.72 -1.44
CA THR A 231 -2.71 -8.41 -1.90
C THR A 231 -2.04 -7.61 -0.79
N ILE A 232 -2.68 -7.51 0.38
CA ILE A 232 -2.14 -6.73 1.49
C ILE A 232 -0.88 -7.37 2.05
N SER A 233 -0.86 -8.69 2.22
CA SER A 233 0.34 -9.37 2.74
C SER A 233 1.52 -9.19 1.77
N THR A 234 1.31 -9.36 0.48
CA THR A 234 2.37 -9.18 -0.53
C THR A 234 2.88 -7.75 -0.54
N LEU A 235 1.99 -6.76 -0.62
CA LEU A 235 2.41 -5.35 -0.70
C LEU A 235 3.07 -4.87 0.58
N ILE A 236 2.49 -5.18 1.75
CA ILE A 236 3.08 -4.78 3.03
C ILE A 236 4.43 -5.47 3.24
N ILE A 237 4.51 -6.79 3.06
CA ILE A 237 5.76 -7.52 3.29
C ILE A 237 6.83 -7.03 2.33
N TYR A 238 6.50 -6.88 1.04
CA TYR A 238 7.46 -6.45 0.04
C TYR A 238 7.95 -5.02 0.29
N ASP A 239 7.05 -4.05 0.46
CA ASP A 239 7.45 -2.65 0.58
C ASP A 239 8.04 -2.33 1.96
N MET A 240 7.58 -2.97 3.05
CA MET A 240 8.26 -2.84 4.36
C MET A 240 9.65 -3.48 4.33
N LYS A 241 9.80 -4.66 3.74
CA LYS A 241 11.12 -5.32 3.61
C LYS A 241 12.06 -4.47 2.77
N ASN A 242 11.57 -3.93 1.64
CA ASN A 242 12.34 -3.06 0.78
C ASN A 242 12.75 -1.77 1.51
N TRP A 243 11.83 -1.16 2.27
CA TRP A 243 12.12 0.02 3.07
C TRP A 243 13.20 -0.24 4.14
N ILE A 244 13.04 -1.31 4.93
CA ILE A 244 14.03 -1.70 5.96
C ILE A 244 15.40 -2.00 5.32
N THR A 245 15.43 -2.75 4.22
CA THR A 245 16.67 -3.10 3.52
C THR A 245 17.39 -1.86 2.99
N THR A 246 16.63 -0.92 2.40
CA THR A 246 17.18 0.34 1.89
C THR A 246 17.71 1.21 3.03
N LYS A 247 16.99 1.26 4.16
CA LYS A 247 17.44 1.98 5.36
C LYS A 247 18.70 1.40 5.97
N LEU A 248 18.78 0.08 6.12
CA LEU A 248 19.97 -0.59 6.65
C LEU A 248 21.19 -0.26 5.78
N LYS A 249 21.08 -0.47 4.46
CA LYS A 249 22.15 -0.16 3.52
C LYS A 249 22.60 1.30 3.61
N TYR A 250 21.66 2.23 3.71
CA TYR A 250 21.98 3.66 3.86
C TYR A 250 22.76 3.93 5.15
N HIS A 251 22.34 3.35 6.29
CA HIS A 251 23.05 3.54 7.55
C HIS A 251 24.42 2.85 7.56
N GLU A 252 24.57 1.69 6.91
CA GLU A 252 25.87 1.04 6.70
C GLU A 252 26.82 1.92 5.88
N GLU A 253 26.35 2.49 4.76
CA GLU A 253 27.10 3.44 3.93
C GLU A 253 27.58 4.65 4.76
N GLN A 254 26.71 5.18 5.63
CA GLN A 254 27.04 6.29 6.53
C GLN A 254 28.10 5.90 7.56
N CYS A 255 27.99 4.73 8.18
CA CYS A 255 28.98 4.24 9.13
C CYS A 255 30.36 4.07 8.50
N VAL A 256 30.44 3.49 7.29
CA VAL A 256 31.71 3.33 6.57
C VAL A 256 32.36 4.69 6.32
N LYS A 257 31.61 5.67 5.84
CA LYS A 257 32.16 7.01 5.57
C LYS A 257 32.53 7.79 6.81
N LEU A 258 31.78 7.66 7.90
CA LEU A 258 32.17 8.25 9.18
C LEU A 258 33.47 7.65 9.72
N ASN A 259 33.67 6.33 9.56
CA ASN A 259 34.92 5.68 9.94
C ASN A 259 36.10 6.17 9.08
N GLU A 260 35.94 6.24 7.74
CA GLU A 260 36.99 6.81 6.86
C GLU A 260 37.39 8.23 7.27
N LEU A 261 36.41 9.05 7.68
CA LEU A 261 36.64 10.41 8.15
C LEU A 261 37.31 10.49 9.52
N LEU A 262 37.07 9.52 10.41
CA LEU A 262 37.74 9.40 11.69
C LEU A 262 39.19 8.94 11.52
N ASP A 263 39.44 7.96 10.65
CA ASP A 263 40.78 7.44 10.35
C ASP A 263 41.71 8.55 9.77
N ASN A 264 41.12 9.55 9.11
CA ASN A 264 41.85 10.72 8.63
C ASN A 264 42.38 11.61 9.78
N PHE A 265 41.83 11.55 10.99
CA PHE A 265 42.33 12.32 12.15
C PHE A 265 43.41 11.59 12.94
N ASP A 266 43.40 10.25 12.93
CA ASP A 266 44.36 9.42 13.67
C ASP A 266 45.75 9.34 13.00
N ASN A 267 45.85 9.72 11.72
CA ASN A 267 47.12 9.91 10.98
C ASN A 267 47.57 11.37 10.94
#